data_AF-A0A7V0UG20-F1
#
_entry.id   AF-A0A7V0UG20-F1
#
_cell.length_a   1.000
_cell.length_b   1.000
_cell.length_c   1.000
_cell.angle_alpha   90.00
_cell.angle_beta   90.00
_cell.angle_gamma   90.00
#
_symmetry.space_group_name_H-M   'P 1'
#
loop_
_entity.id
_entity.type
_entity.pdbx_description
1 polymer ?
#
loop_
_entity_poly.entity_id
_entity_poly.type
_entity_poly.pdbx_seq_one_letter_code
_entity_poly.pdbx_strand_id
1 'polypeptide(L)'
;MALRRGMIGTTVALGIVLTISAPLTAGAQGRGAGPQLYTPARDARDLKAVLFNWTWHMGMLRGIEEHELVVSLEYQGKGAIRVNGELCTLTKYRASTNYQTPGQRIQYTCTRPNGQTHSDIEVVSGRHAWNEDIPGAEIVPGKGKATPMPDAAPERLIRIWASPQGAPKAALAGAGIQLTAMNRNPGGLLQEGAAKIGATAVSWESGKPVVTYPIPGVPGATAEATLNEKYMAERVVVRQGSTTTEFIYGDYQDWNNPLNKIEAYYAGTITEKRNGEVVRDLTTVETETGSVYVVMPVPPSVGVREPAPLFASDRTVALSQTDQPTPRTADGKPDLTGSWTSSGMNWRYGNRRCAPTQLEGCTPAWNQTMDFEFEAPSRFGPNRPLYKPEHWDKIQQLDMWTNKYDPVMTCQPLGIPRHGAPRRIIQTANDVVFFYAQYADGGGGQGEYRIIPTDGRKHDPNQALQTKYMGYTVGRWEGDTLVLDSIGFNDFTWLARGGFFHSDQMRVIERFTRRGNEILYEVTVEDPEVLVEPWVMTPRILRLNPNPDAGLLPERGNCEVSYELGDITTQIRH
;
A
#
# COMPACT_ATOMS: atom_id res chain seq x y z
N MET A 1 -39.20 26.04 -74.07
CA MET A 1 -38.86 27.40 -74.56
C MET A 1 -37.35 27.50 -74.57
N ALA A 2 -36.76 27.81 -75.72
CA ALA A 2 -35.31 27.74 -75.96
C ALA A 2 -34.54 28.99 -75.50
N LEU A 3 -33.20 28.85 -75.50
CA LEU A 3 -32.12 29.84 -75.39
C LEU A 3 -31.72 30.21 -73.94
N ARG A 4 -30.44 30.30 -73.55
CA ARG A 4 -29.24 30.67 -74.32
C ARG A 4 -27.96 30.26 -73.58
N ARG A 5 -26.93 29.92 -74.37
CA ARG A 5 -25.53 29.70 -73.96
C ARG A 5 -24.89 30.97 -73.38
N GLY A 6 -24.00 30.79 -72.41
CA GLY A 6 -22.88 31.68 -72.08
C GLY A 6 -21.72 30.85 -71.55
N MET A 7 -20.65 30.71 -72.34
CA MET A 7 -19.39 30.04 -71.98
C MET A 7 -18.41 31.02 -71.33
N ILE A 8 -17.37 30.44 -70.72
CA ILE A 8 -16.09 31.00 -70.26
C ILE A 8 -16.15 31.41 -68.78
N GLY A 9 -15.39 30.84 -67.85
CA GLY A 9 -14.32 29.84 -67.91
C GLY A 9 -13.52 29.99 -66.61
N THR A 10 -13.38 28.93 -65.80
CA THR A 10 -12.44 28.92 -64.67
C THR A 10 -12.20 27.47 -64.22
N THR A 11 -10.96 27.05 -64.41
CA THR A 11 -10.16 26.07 -63.65
C THR A 11 -10.93 25.03 -62.81
N VAL A 12 -10.84 23.76 -63.24
CA VAL A 12 -11.14 22.60 -62.40
C VAL A 12 -10.07 22.52 -61.31
N ALA A 13 -10.48 22.75 -60.07
CA ALA A 13 -9.79 22.26 -58.89
C ALA A 13 -10.79 21.39 -58.12
N LEU A 14 -10.58 20.07 -58.10
CA LEU A 14 -11.23 19.19 -57.15
C LEU A 14 -10.80 19.64 -55.75
N GLY A 15 -11.67 20.38 -55.06
CA GLY A 15 -11.57 20.60 -53.64
C GLY A 15 -11.93 19.31 -52.92
N ILE A 16 -10.91 18.51 -52.57
CA ILE A 16 -11.04 17.52 -51.50
C ILE A 16 -11.31 18.32 -50.22
N VAL A 17 -12.55 18.32 -49.77
CA VAL A 17 -12.89 18.77 -48.42
C VAL A 17 -12.32 17.70 -47.49
N LEU A 18 -11.09 17.91 -47.02
CA LEU A 18 -10.60 17.26 -45.82
C LEU A 18 -11.49 17.75 -44.67
N THR A 19 -12.47 16.95 -44.30
CA THR A 19 -13.10 17.04 -42.98
C THR A 19 -11.99 16.80 -41.97
N ILE A 20 -11.48 17.88 -41.37
CA ILE A 20 -10.65 17.81 -40.18
C ILE A 20 -11.57 17.32 -39.07
N SER A 21 -11.63 16.00 -38.91
CA SER A 21 -12.10 15.36 -37.70
C SER A 21 -11.10 15.75 -36.61
N ALA A 22 -11.39 16.82 -35.86
CA ALA A 22 -10.70 17.09 -34.61
C ALA A 22 -11.11 15.96 -33.64
N PRO A 23 -10.21 15.06 -33.23
CA PRO A 23 -10.55 14.11 -32.19
C PRO A 23 -10.80 14.90 -30.91
N LEU A 24 -11.98 14.69 -30.32
CA LEU A 24 -12.27 15.08 -28.94
C LEU A 24 -11.21 14.41 -28.07
N THR A 25 -10.21 15.19 -27.66
CA THR A 25 -9.20 14.75 -26.73
C THR A 25 -9.89 14.47 -25.40
N ALA A 26 -10.02 13.17 -25.09
CA ALA A 26 -10.08 12.70 -23.72
C ALA A 26 -9.10 13.50 -22.88
N GLY A 27 -9.51 13.90 -21.68
CA GLY A 27 -8.65 14.50 -20.67
C GLY A 27 -7.61 13.52 -20.13
N ALA A 28 -6.78 12.95 -21.00
CA ALA A 28 -5.48 12.43 -20.65
C ALA A 28 -4.59 13.66 -20.48
N GLN A 29 -4.56 14.20 -19.25
CA GLN A 29 -3.49 15.10 -18.85
C GLN A 29 -2.16 14.45 -19.24
N GLY A 30 -1.33 15.23 -19.95
CA GLY A 30 -0.17 14.81 -20.72
C GLY A 30 0.53 13.51 -20.31
N ARG A 31 0.60 12.56 -21.24
CA ARG A 31 1.73 11.64 -21.28
C ARG A 31 2.97 12.45 -21.67
N GLY A 32 3.60 13.08 -20.68
CA GLY A 32 5.06 13.23 -20.75
C GLY A 32 5.66 11.84 -20.96
N ALA A 33 6.82 11.75 -21.62
CA ALA A 33 7.57 10.49 -21.63
C ALA A 33 7.66 10.01 -20.18
N GLY A 34 7.18 8.80 -19.90
CA GLY A 34 7.32 8.20 -18.57
C GLY A 34 8.79 8.23 -18.14
N PRO A 35 9.08 8.11 -16.84
CA PRO A 35 10.45 8.12 -16.36
C PRO A 35 11.29 7.12 -17.15
N GLN A 36 12.52 7.50 -17.51
CA GLN A 36 13.42 6.63 -18.24
C GLN A 36 13.75 5.42 -17.35
N LEU A 37 13.21 4.26 -17.71
CA LEU A 37 13.46 3.02 -17.01
C LEU A 37 14.92 2.60 -17.17
N TYR A 38 15.49 2.07 -16.09
CA TYR A 38 16.84 1.53 -16.11
C TYR A 38 16.81 0.12 -16.71
N THR A 39 17.68 -0.13 -17.69
CA THR A 39 17.97 -1.48 -18.20
C THR A 39 19.48 -1.65 -18.12
N PRO A 40 19.98 -2.50 -17.21
CA PRO A 40 21.39 -2.82 -17.17
C PRO A 40 21.86 -3.38 -18.52
N ALA A 41 23.08 -3.03 -18.94
CA ALA A 41 23.73 -3.76 -20.02
C ALA A 41 23.85 -5.25 -19.63
N ARG A 42 23.79 -6.16 -20.62
CA ARG A 42 23.76 -7.61 -20.38
C ARG A 42 24.97 -8.10 -19.58
N ASP A 43 26.11 -7.47 -19.75
CA ASP A 43 27.39 -7.74 -19.11
C ASP A 43 27.74 -6.75 -17.99
N ALA A 44 26.80 -5.88 -17.59
CA ALA A 44 27.00 -4.94 -16.50
C ALA A 44 27.29 -5.68 -15.18
N ARG A 45 28.41 -5.30 -14.54
CA ARG A 45 28.91 -5.94 -13.33
C ARG A 45 29.00 -5.00 -12.12
N ASP A 46 28.59 -3.75 -12.30
CA ASP A 46 28.57 -2.74 -11.25
C ASP A 46 27.42 -2.98 -10.25
N LEU A 47 27.52 -2.33 -9.09
CA LEU A 47 26.60 -2.56 -7.99
C LEU A 47 25.16 -2.15 -8.31
N LYS A 48 24.96 -1.06 -9.08
CA LYS A 48 23.62 -0.62 -9.48
C LYS A 48 22.94 -1.68 -10.34
N ALA A 49 23.63 -2.22 -11.34
CA ALA A 49 23.12 -3.30 -12.18
C ALA A 49 22.74 -4.54 -11.35
N VAL A 50 23.61 -4.96 -10.43
CA VAL A 50 23.39 -6.16 -9.60
C VAL A 50 22.20 -5.98 -8.65
N LEU A 51 22.10 -4.85 -7.94
CA LEU A 51 20.98 -4.60 -7.01
C LEU A 51 19.64 -4.44 -7.75
N PHE A 52 19.64 -3.79 -8.92
CA PHE A 52 18.46 -3.73 -9.77
C PHE A 52 18.03 -5.12 -10.22
N ASN A 53 18.94 -5.91 -10.82
CA ASN A 53 18.63 -7.25 -11.30
C ASN A 53 18.15 -8.17 -10.17
N TRP A 54 18.73 -8.09 -8.97
CA TRP A 54 18.31 -8.87 -7.82
C TRP A 54 16.83 -8.64 -7.50
N THR A 55 16.42 -7.38 -7.29
CA THR A 55 15.01 -7.05 -7.01
C THR A 55 14.07 -7.29 -8.20
N TRP A 56 14.54 -7.04 -9.43
CA TRP A 56 13.77 -7.24 -10.66
C TRP A 56 13.45 -8.72 -10.92
N HIS A 57 14.44 -9.59 -10.84
CA HIS A 57 14.26 -11.03 -11.05
C HIS A 57 13.46 -11.71 -9.94
N MET A 58 13.43 -11.13 -8.75
CA MET A 58 12.56 -11.57 -7.66
C MET A 58 11.10 -11.09 -7.81
N GLY A 59 10.80 -10.27 -8.83
CA GLY A 59 9.46 -9.69 -9.02
C GLY A 59 9.10 -8.68 -7.94
N MET A 60 10.07 -8.02 -7.32
CA MET A 60 9.82 -7.04 -6.25
C MET A 60 9.52 -5.64 -6.79
N LEU A 61 10.00 -5.33 -8.00
CA LEU A 61 9.80 -4.04 -8.64
C LEU A 61 8.50 -4.01 -9.45
N ARG A 62 7.66 -3.01 -9.21
CA ARG A 62 6.26 -2.92 -9.66
C ARG A 62 5.92 -1.52 -10.18
N GLY A 63 4.88 -1.44 -11.01
CA GLY A 63 4.40 -0.19 -11.57
C GLY A 63 5.22 0.33 -12.73
N ILE A 64 4.76 1.45 -13.32
CA ILE A 64 5.42 2.09 -14.48
C ILE A 64 6.82 2.61 -14.18
N GLU A 65 7.13 2.84 -12.91
CA GLU A 65 8.44 3.34 -12.49
C GLU A 65 9.31 2.20 -11.94
N GLU A 66 8.81 0.96 -11.82
CA GLU A 66 9.50 -0.20 -11.23
C GLU A 66 9.98 0.07 -9.79
N HIS A 67 9.05 0.50 -8.94
CA HIS A 67 9.25 0.71 -7.50
C HIS A 67 9.34 -0.61 -6.77
N GLU A 68 10.18 -0.71 -5.75
CA GLU A 68 10.15 -1.89 -4.89
C GLU A 68 8.95 -1.81 -3.93
N LEU A 69 7.97 -2.70 -4.08
CA LEU A 69 6.66 -2.60 -3.40
C LEU A 69 6.28 -3.81 -2.53
N VAL A 70 7.19 -4.76 -2.30
CA VAL A 70 6.94 -5.88 -1.36
C VAL A 70 7.23 -5.38 0.06
N VAL A 71 6.22 -4.82 0.73
CA VAL A 71 6.41 -4.15 2.04
C VAL A 71 6.12 -5.04 3.24
N SER A 72 5.37 -6.12 3.03
CA SER A 72 5.14 -7.18 4.02
C SER A 72 5.12 -8.55 3.35
N LEU A 73 5.24 -9.59 4.17
CA LEU A 73 5.21 -10.99 3.76
C LEU A 73 4.54 -11.81 4.86
N GLU A 74 3.53 -12.59 4.49
CA GLU A 74 3.10 -13.75 5.27
C GLU A 74 3.71 -15.01 4.67
N TYR A 75 4.23 -15.89 5.53
CA TYR A 75 4.89 -17.11 5.15
C TYR A 75 4.38 -18.28 5.97
N GLN A 76 4.06 -19.38 5.32
CA GLN A 76 3.80 -20.67 5.95
C GLN A 76 4.83 -21.70 5.49
N GLY A 77 5.33 -22.49 6.44
CA GLY A 77 6.34 -23.51 6.17
C GLY A 77 6.14 -24.78 6.96
N LYS A 78 6.87 -25.81 6.55
CA LYS A 78 7.04 -27.09 7.26
C LYS A 78 8.52 -27.40 7.39
N GLY A 79 8.87 -28.38 8.22
CA GLY A 79 10.25 -28.81 8.41
C GLY A 79 10.59 -28.97 9.89
N ALA A 80 11.79 -28.56 10.29
CA ALA A 80 12.23 -28.66 11.67
C ALA A 80 13.05 -27.44 12.11
N ILE A 81 13.04 -27.19 13.42
CA ILE A 81 13.87 -26.17 14.07
C ILE A 81 14.60 -26.79 15.26
N ARG A 82 15.62 -26.10 15.78
CA ARG A 82 16.21 -26.41 17.07
C ARG A 82 15.68 -25.48 18.14
N VAL A 83 15.15 -26.06 19.22
CA VAL A 83 14.70 -25.33 20.40
C VAL A 83 15.57 -25.78 21.56
N ASN A 84 16.33 -24.85 22.15
CA ASN A 84 17.29 -25.16 23.22
C ASN A 84 18.29 -26.28 22.85
N GLY A 85 18.72 -26.30 21.58
CA GLY A 85 19.66 -27.30 21.04
C GLY A 85 19.02 -28.63 20.59
N GLU A 86 17.76 -28.89 20.96
CA GLU A 86 17.06 -30.12 20.56
C GLU A 86 16.27 -29.92 19.27
N LEU A 87 16.29 -30.94 18.40
CA LEU A 87 15.45 -30.97 17.20
C LEU A 87 13.97 -30.92 17.58
N CYS A 88 13.18 -30.15 16.82
CA CYS A 88 11.74 -30.02 17.02
C CYS A 88 11.06 -29.96 15.64
N THR A 89 10.29 -31.00 15.31
CA THR A 89 9.59 -31.12 14.02
C THR A 89 8.35 -30.24 14.02
N LEU A 90 8.24 -29.33 13.05
CA LEU A 90 7.17 -28.36 12.98
C LEU A 90 5.82 -29.01 12.61
N THR A 91 4.79 -28.70 13.38
CA THR A 91 3.38 -28.98 13.06
C THR A 91 2.64 -27.72 12.64
N LYS A 92 3.13 -26.55 13.05
CA LYS A 92 2.68 -25.23 12.57
C LYS A 92 3.91 -24.31 12.50
N TYR A 93 4.01 -23.55 11.41
CA TYR A 93 5.00 -22.48 11.31
C TYR A 93 4.45 -21.37 10.43
N ARG A 94 4.35 -20.17 11.00
CA ARG A 94 3.94 -18.96 10.31
C ARG A 94 4.90 -17.83 10.66
N ALA A 95 5.38 -17.11 9.65
CA ALA A 95 6.15 -15.90 9.84
C ALA A 95 5.45 -14.73 9.15
N SER A 96 5.07 -13.72 9.93
CA SER A 96 4.59 -12.44 9.45
C SER A 96 5.76 -11.46 9.48
N THR A 97 6.10 -10.83 8.37
CA THR A 97 7.24 -9.90 8.24
C THR A 97 6.77 -8.57 7.70
N ASN A 98 7.23 -7.47 8.30
CA ASN A 98 7.02 -6.10 7.83
C ASN A 98 8.39 -5.46 7.58
N TYR A 99 8.62 -4.95 6.37
CA TYR A 99 9.87 -4.31 5.96
C TYR A 99 9.83 -2.77 6.09
N GLN A 100 8.63 -2.20 6.19
CA GLN A 100 8.38 -0.77 6.34
C GLN A 100 8.67 -0.26 7.76
N THR A 101 8.15 -1.00 8.75
CA THR A 101 8.53 -0.91 10.15
C THR A 101 9.22 -2.24 10.45
N PRO A 102 10.55 -2.32 10.34
CA PRO A 102 11.28 -3.59 10.35
C PRO A 102 10.88 -4.47 11.52
N GLY A 103 10.17 -5.55 11.23
CA GLY A 103 9.65 -6.42 12.26
C GLY A 103 9.24 -7.78 11.72
N GLN A 104 9.24 -8.77 12.61
CA GLN A 104 8.84 -10.13 12.29
C GLN A 104 8.21 -10.78 13.50
N ARG A 105 7.12 -11.54 13.29
CA ARG A 105 6.47 -12.40 14.26
C ARG A 105 6.52 -13.81 13.71
N ILE A 106 7.22 -14.72 14.39
CA ILE A 106 7.25 -16.14 14.05
C ILE A 106 6.44 -16.89 15.09
N GLN A 107 5.31 -17.44 14.66
CA GLN A 107 4.50 -18.35 15.47
C GLN A 107 4.76 -19.78 15.01
N TYR A 108 5.15 -20.65 15.94
CA TYR A 108 5.36 -22.05 15.62
C TYR A 108 4.87 -22.98 16.72
N THR A 109 4.52 -24.20 16.31
CA THR A 109 4.29 -25.35 17.18
C THR A 109 5.10 -26.52 16.61
N CYS A 110 5.76 -27.27 17.48
CA CYS A 110 6.62 -28.37 17.08
C CYS A 110 6.60 -29.50 18.11
N THR A 111 7.00 -30.70 17.66
CA THR A 111 7.08 -31.91 18.48
C THR A 111 8.55 -32.33 18.61
N ARG A 112 9.01 -32.47 19.86
CA ARG A 112 10.35 -32.99 20.18
C ARG A 112 10.42 -34.52 19.98
N PRO A 113 11.62 -35.11 19.85
CA PRO A 113 11.81 -36.56 19.74
C PRO A 113 11.19 -37.37 20.88
N ASN A 114 11.08 -36.78 22.08
CA ASN A 114 10.44 -37.39 23.24
C ASN A 114 8.89 -37.33 23.21
N GLY A 115 8.30 -36.81 22.13
CA GLY A 115 6.85 -36.67 21.95
C GLY A 115 6.24 -35.40 22.57
N GLN A 116 7.02 -34.57 23.26
CA GLN A 116 6.51 -33.34 23.87
C GLN A 116 6.28 -32.24 22.84
N THR A 117 5.11 -31.61 22.92
CA THR A 117 4.78 -30.42 22.13
C THR A 117 5.41 -29.17 22.74
N HIS A 118 5.94 -28.30 21.90
CA HIS A 118 6.40 -26.97 22.26
C HIS A 118 5.83 -25.94 21.29
N SER A 119 5.42 -24.77 21.81
CA SER A 119 4.94 -23.64 21.01
C SER A 119 5.57 -22.36 21.53
N ASP A 120 5.85 -21.43 20.62
CA ASP A 120 6.34 -20.10 20.96
C ASP A 120 5.90 -19.08 19.89
N ILE A 121 5.94 -17.80 20.26
CA ILE A 121 5.74 -16.67 19.35
C ILE A 121 6.89 -15.70 19.56
N GLU A 122 7.83 -15.71 18.63
CA GLU A 122 9.00 -14.82 18.67
C GLU A 122 8.69 -13.54 17.90
N VAL A 123 8.95 -12.37 18.50
CA VAL A 123 8.70 -11.08 17.85
C VAL A 123 9.93 -10.17 17.91
N VAL A 124 10.17 -9.46 16.81
CA VAL A 124 11.07 -8.30 16.77
C VAL A 124 10.34 -7.15 16.07
N SER A 125 10.57 -5.92 16.54
CA SER A 125 10.06 -4.69 15.94
C SER A 125 11.05 -3.56 16.24
N GLY A 126 11.74 -3.09 15.18
CA GLY A 126 12.87 -2.19 15.30
C GLY A 126 13.96 -2.76 16.22
N ARG A 127 14.28 -2.02 17.28
CA ARG A 127 15.27 -2.41 18.31
C ARG A 127 14.71 -3.31 19.41
N HIS A 128 13.40 -3.57 19.42
CA HIS A 128 12.74 -4.32 20.47
C HIS A 128 12.51 -5.77 20.04
N ALA A 129 12.72 -6.71 20.95
CA ALA A 129 12.37 -8.11 20.76
C ALA A 129 11.71 -8.68 22.02
N TRP A 130 10.74 -9.57 21.84
CA TRP A 130 9.97 -10.19 22.92
C TRP A 130 9.34 -11.51 22.47
N ASN A 131 8.90 -12.34 23.41
CA ASN A 131 8.05 -13.48 23.13
C ASN A 131 6.61 -13.20 23.56
N GLU A 132 5.64 -13.77 22.84
CA GLU A 132 4.21 -13.64 23.14
C GLU A 132 3.62 -15.02 23.47
N ASP A 133 2.71 -15.10 24.45
CA ASP A 133 1.90 -16.31 24.68
C ASP A 133 0.71 -16.43 23.72
N ILE A 134 0.20 -15.29 23.25
CA ILE A 134 -0.80 -15.14 22.19
C ILE A 134 -0.34 -14.08 21.19
N PRO A 135 -0.70 -14.17 19.89
CA PRO A 135 -0.34 -13.14 18.94
C PRO A 135 -0.83 -11.75 19.40
N GLY A 136 0.08 -10.78 19.46
CA GLY A 136 -0.24 -9.43 19.89
C GLY A 136 -0.50 -9.27 21.38
N ALA A 137 0.13 -10.09 22.22
CA ALA A 137 0.05 -9.97 23.67
C ALA A 137 0.29 -8.54 24.17
N GLU A 138 -0.55 -8.11 25.11
CA GLU A 138 -0.56 -6.80 25.77
C GLU A 138 -0.82 -5.58 24.89
N ILE A 139 -1.14 -5.77 23.60
CA ILE A 139 -1.66 -4.69 22.74
C ILE A 139 -3.02 -4.22 23.26
N VAL A 140 -3.88 -5.17 23.63
CA VAL A 140 -5.10 -4.91 24.37
C VAL A 140 -4.78 -5.02 25.87
N PRO A 141 -5.05 -3.99 26.69
CA PRO A 141 -4.73 -4.00 28.11
C PRO A 141 -5.28 -5.26 28.82
N GLY A 142 -4.39 -5.98 29.53
CA GLY A 142 -4.74 -7.18 30.29
C GLY A 142 -4.96 -8.47 29.48
N LYS A 143 -4.62 -8.48 28.18
CA LYS A 143 -4.73 -9.68 27.32
C LYS A 143 -3.36 -10.24 26.95
N GLY A 144 -3.10 -11.49 27.32
CA GLY A 144 -1.82 -12.15 27.03
C GLY A 144 -0.67 -11.60 27.88
N LYS A 145 0.53 -12.12 27.61
CA LYS A 145 1.79 -11.74 28.24
C LYS A 145 2.90 -11.60 27.20
N ALA A 146 3.52 -10.44 27.16
CA ALA A 146 4.74 -10.20 26.40
C ALA A 146 5.96 -10.34 27.33
N THR A 147 6.93 -11.15 26.93
CA THR A 147 8.18 -11.36 27.70
C THR A 147 9.33 -10.69 26.96
N PRO A 148 9.93 -9.60 27.47
CA PRO A 148 11.04 -8.92 26.81
C PRO A 148 12.25 -9.84 26.57
N MET A 149 12.81 -9.78 25.36
CA MET A 149 13.95 -10.60 24.90
C MET A 149 15.00 -9.72 24.18
N PRO A 150 15.58 -8.70 24.83
CA PRO A 150 16.48 -7.74 24.17
C PRO A 150 17.69 -8.41 23.51
N ASP A 151 18.25 -9.44 24.13
CA ASP A 151 19.41 -10.17 23.59
C ASP A 151 19.10 -10.97 22.32
N ALA A 152 17.82 -11.21 22.02
CA ALA A 152 17.38 -11.89 20.81
C ALA A 152 17.19 -10.92 19.62
N ALA A 153 17.18 -9.60 19.85
CA ALA A 153 16.92 -8.62 18.79
C ALA A 153 17.93 -8.72 17.62
N PRO A 154 19.26 -8.83 17.84
CA PRO A 154 20.22 -8.97 16.74
C PRO A 154 19.93 -10.18 15.85
N GLU A 155 19.69 -11.34 16.45
CA GLU A 155 19.47 -12.60 15.74
C GLU A 155 18.16 -12.58 14.94
N ARG A 156 17.09 -12.00 15.50
CA ARG A 156 15.82 -11.82 14.78
C ARG A 156 15.91 -10.80 13.64
N LEU A 157 16.63 -9.71 13.82
CA LEU A 157 16.88 -8.74 12.74
C LEU A 157 17.73 -9.36 11.62
N ILE A 158 18.72 -10.20 11.96
CA ILE A 158 19.49 -10.96 10.97
C ILE A 158 18.55 -11.85 10.13
N ARG A 159 17.60 -12.56 10.75
CA ARG A 159 16.61 -13.37 10.01
C ARG A 159 15.77 -12.54 9.03
N ILE A 160 15.38 -11.32 9.40
CA ILE A 160 14.67 -10.40 8.48
C ILE A 160 15.59 -10.00 7.32
N TRP A 161 16.76 -9.45 7.63
CA TRP A 161 17.62 -8.78 6.65
C TRP A 161 18.52 -9.71 5.85
N ALA A 162 18.61 -10.99 6.21
CA ALA A 162 19.22 -12.02 5.38
C ALA A 162 18.18 -12.80 4.54
N SER A 163 16.88 -12.66 4.84
CA SER A 163 15.80 -13.35 4.11
C SER A 163 15.78 -13.01 2.61
N PRO A 164 15.12 -13.83 1.76
CA PRO A 164 15.08 -13.60 0.32
C PRO A 164 14.68 -12.18 -0.11
N GLN A 165 13.61 -11.58 0.43
CA GLN A 165 13.27 -10.17 0.14
C GLN A 165 13.98 -9.16 1.03
N GLY A 166 14.43 -9.55 2.24
CA GLY A 166 15.12 -8.64 3.14
C GLY A 166 16.57 -8.33 2.74
N ALA A 167 17.30 -9.31 2.21
CA ALA A 167 18.68 -9.19 1.75
C ALA A 167 18.89 -8.07 0.72
N PRO A 168 18.15 -8.00 -0.41
CA PRO A 168 18.32 -6.89 -1.36
C PRO A 168 17.94 -5.54 -0.75
N LYS A 169 16.95 -5.48 0.16
CA LYS A 169 16.57 -4.25 0.87
C LYS A 169 17.68 -3.76 1.81
N ALA A 170 18.29 -4.66 2.56
CA ALA A 170 19.44 -4.36 3.42
C ALA A 170 20.64 -3.88 2.60
N ALA A 171 20.89 -4.50 1.44
CA ALA A 171 21.94 -4.07 0.52
C ALA A 171 21.68 -2.66 -0.06
N LEU A 172 20.44 -2.34 -0.42
CA LEU A 172 20.05 -0.98 -0.82
C LEU A 172 20.23 0.03 0.33
N ALA A 173 19.89 -0.37 1.55
CA ALA A 173 20.09 0.46 2.74
C ALA A 173 21.57 0.78 2.99
N GLY A 174 22.44 -0.24 2.88
CA GLY A 174 23.88 -0.04 2.95
C GLY A 174 24.44 0.87 1.84
N ALA A 175 23.76 0.94 0.69
CA ALA A 175 24.09 1.86 -0.40
C ALA A 175 23.58 3.30 -0.19
N GLY A 176 22.97 3.60 0.97
CA GLY A 176 22.49 4.94 1.33
C GLY A 176 21.01 5.18 1.02
N ILE A 177 20.25 4.17 0.59
CA ILE A 177 18.81 4.29 0.37
C ILE A 177 18.08 4.08 1.68
N GLN A 178 17.33 5.08 2.15
CA GLN A 178 16.57 4.92 3.40
C GLN A 178 15.58 3.75 3.27
N LEU A 179 15.48 2.90 4.29
CA LEU A 179 14.50 1.80 4.32
C LEU A 179 13.07 2.30 4.10
N THR A 180 12.79 3.53 4.55
CA THR A 180 11.50 4.17 4.34
C THR A 180 11.29 4.71 2.92
N ALA A 181 12.35 4.82 2.12
CA ALA A 181 12.32 5.32 0.74
C ALA A 181 12.49 4.20 -0.30
N MET A 182 12.44 2.92 0.12
CA MET A 182 12.63 1.77 -0.77
C MET A 182 11.53 1.61 -1.82
N ASN A 183 10.50 2.44 -1.80
CA ASN A 183 9.45 2.49 -2.81
C ASN A 183 9.85 3.20 -4.10
N ARG A 184 11.12 3.12 -4.48
CA ARG A 184 11.70 3.80 -5.64
C ARG A 184 12.55 2.83 -6.43
N ASN A 185 12.57 3.02 -7.73
CA ASN A 185 13.42 2.25 -8.63
C ASN A 185 14.90 2.35 -8.24
N PRO A 186 15.55 1.24 -7.84
CA PRO A 186 16.98 1.24 -7.52
C PRO A 186 17.86 1.80 -8.64
N GLY A 187 17.48 1.55 -9.91
CA GLY A 187 18.15 2.05 -11.09
C GLY A 187 18.08 3.56 -11.29
N GLY A 188 17.12 4.24 -10.66
CA GLY A 188 17.07 5.71 -10.62
C GLY A 188 17.80 6.33 -9.43
N LEU A 189 18.19 5.52 -8.44
CA LEU A 189 18.71 5.99 -7.16
C LEU A 189 20.23 5.87 -7.00
N LEU A 190 20.84 4.92 -7.71
CA LEU A 190 22.26 4.60 -7.56
C LEU A 190 23.08 5.09 -8.76
N GLN A 191 24.34 5.47 -8.49
CA GLN A 191 25.31 5.85 -9.51
C GLN A 191 25.81 4.62 -10.29
N GLU A 192 26.04 4.78 -11.59
CA GLU A 192 26.56 3.72 -12.47
C GLU A 192 28.08 3.52 -12.32
N GLY A 193 28.54 2.32 -12.67
CA GLY A 193 29.97 2.01 -12.84
C GLY A 193 30.76 1.74 -11.55
N ALA A 194 30.14 1.87 -10.37
CA ALA A 194 30.80 1.63 -9.09
C ALA A 194 30.60 0.19 -8.59
N ALA A 195 31.68 -0.48 -8.20
CA ALA A 195 31.63 -1.76 -7.49
C ALA A 195 31.25 -1.61 -5.99
N LYS A 196 31.32 -0.38 -5.45
CA LYS A 196 30.97 -0.06 -4.06
C LYS A 196 30.25 1.27 -3.99
N ILE A 197 29.11 1.30 -3.28
CA ILE A 197 28.34 2.50 -2.99
C ILE A 197 28.01 2.46 -1.50
N GLY A 198 28.40 3.49 -0.74
CA GLY A 198 28.26 3.49 0.71
C GLY A 198 28.98 2.30 1.37
N ALA A 199 28.24 1.56 2.20
CA ALA A 199 28.71 0.36 2.88
C ALA A 199 28.45 -0.93 2.08
N THR A 200 27.78 -0.85 0.94
CA THR A 200 27.48 -2.01 0.08
C THR A 200 28.48 -2.13 -1.04
N ALA A 201 28.98 -3.34 -1.28
CA ALA A 201 29.91 -3.64 -2.36
C ALA A 201 29.50 -4.91 -3.10
N VAL A 202 29.90 -5.02 -4.37
CA VAL A 202 29.81 -6.24 -5.16
C VAL A 202 31.20 -6.70 -5.61
N SER A 203 31.44 -8.00 -5.47
CA SER A 203 32.55 -8.73 -6.07
C SER A 203 31.99 -9.88 -6.93
N TRP A 204 32.88 -10.62 -7.59
CA TRP A 204 32.51 -11.72 -8.46
C TRP A 204 33.35 -12.96 -8.13
N GLU A 205 32.70 -14.05 -7.78
CA GLU A 205 33.33 -15.32 -7.42
C GLU A 205 32.80 -16.42 -8.33
N SER A 206 33.70 -17.09 -9.07
CA SER A 206 33.32 -18.13 -10.03
C SER A 206 32.20 -17.72 -11.00
N GLY A 207 32.20 -16.44 -11.40
CA GLY A 207 31.19 -15.87 -12.31
C GLY A 207 29.87 -15.47 -11.66
N LYS A 208 29.69 -15.67 -10.35
CA LYS A 208 28.51 -15.24 -9.59
C LYS A 208 28.77 -13.91 -8.88
N PRO A 209 27.79 -13.00 -8.82
CA PRO A 209 27.92 -11.79 -8.03
C PRO A 209 27.83 -12.14 -6.53
N VAL A 210 28.71 -11.54 -5.74
CA VAL A 210 28.75 -11.63 -4.28
C VAL A 210 28.59 -10.22 -3.73
N VAL A 211 27.50 -9.98 -2.99
CA VAL A 211 27.16 -8.65 -2.47
C VAL A 211 27.42 -8.61 -0.97
N THR A 212 28.28 -7.71 -0.52
CA THR A 212 28.55 -7.45 0.90
C THR A 212 27.79 -6.22 1.36
N TYR A 213 27.08 -6.30 2.49
CA TYR A 213 26.27 -5.20 3.03
C TYR A 213 26.12 -5.28 4.56
N PRO A 214 25.88 -4.16 5.26
CA PRO A 214 25.57 -4.17 6.68
C PRO A 214 24.15 -4.70 6.96
N ILE A 215 23.93 -5.27 8.15
CA ILE A 215 22.58 -5.62 8.61
C ILE A 215 21.94 -4.41 9.32
N PRO A 216 20.83 -3.84 8.82
CA PRO A 216 20.16 -2.73 9.47
C PRO A 216 19.72 -3.07 10.91
N GLY A 217 20.02 -2.16 11.84
CA GLY A 217 19.68 -2.33 13.26
C GLY A 217 20.60 -3.27 14.05
N VAL A 218 21.64 -3.85 13.42
CA VAL A 218 22.57 -4.77 14.09
C VAL A 218 24.02 -4.28 13.95
N PRO A 219 24.53 -3.49 14.92
CA PRO A 219 25.87 -2.93 14.86
C PRO A 219 26.95 -4.01 14.68
N GLY A 220 27.87 -3.78 13.75
CA GLY A 220 29.00 -4.67 13.48
C GLY A 220 28.65 -5.96 12.72
N ALA A 221 27.37 -6.21 12.42
CA ALA A 221 26.98 -7.35 11.60
C ALA A 221 27.13 -7.02 10.10
N THR A 222 27.84 -7.89 9.38
CA THR A 222 28.05 -7.78 7.93
C THR A 222 27.57 -9.06 7.24
N ALA A 223 26.77 -8.90 6.20
CA ALA A 223 26.26 -9.98 5.36
C ALA A 223 27.04 -10.07 4.05
N GLU A 224 27.15 -11.28 3.52
CA GLU A 224 27.72 -11.61 2.23
C GLU A 224 26.74 -12.53 1.50
N ALA A 225 26.08 -12.01 0.46
CA ALA A 225 25.09 -12.74 -0.33
C ALA A 225 25.70 -13.20 -1.65
N THR A 226 25.78 -14.51 -1.86
CA THR A 226 26.09 -15.10 -3.18
C THR A 226 24.77 -15.23 -3.95
N LEU A 227 24.70 -14.67 -5.15
CA LEU A 227 23.50 -14.77 -6.00
C LEU A 227 23.70 -15.79 -7.13
N ASN A 228 22.61 -16.46 -7.51
CA ASN A 228 22.59 -17.39 -8.63
C ASN A 228 22.55 -16.66 -9.99
N GLU A 229 22.44 -17.42 -11.08
CA GLU A 229 22.38 -16.89 -12.45
C GLU A 229 21.16 -15.99 -12.74
N LYS A 230 20.12 -16.06 -11.90
CA LYS A 230 18.94 -15.19 -11.94
C LYS A 230 19.03 -14.05 -10.91
N TYR A 231 20.21 -13.80 -10.35
CA TYR A 231 20.44 -12.79 -9.32
C TYR A 231 19.64 -13.00 -8.02
N MET A 232 19.12 -14.20 -7.77
CA MET A 232 18.45 -14.53 -6.50
C MET A 232 19.50 -15.09 -5.52
N ALA A 233 19.42 -14.71 -4.25
CA ALA A 233 20.35 -15.21 -3.25
C ALA A 233 20.24 -16.73 -3.10
N GLU A 234 21.32 -17.45 -3.35
CA GLU A 234 21.44 -18.90 -3.05
C GLU A 234 22.03 -19.12 -1.65
N ARG A 235 22.79 -18.14 -1.16
CA ARG A 235 23.40 -18.18 0.16
C ARG A 235 23.64 -16.77 0.70
N VAL A 236 23.37 -16.56 1.98
CA VAL A 236 23.71 -15.34 2.72
C VAL A 236 24.46 -15.72 3.99
N VAL A 237 25.69 -15.25 4.14
CA VAL A 237 26.51 -15.46 5.34
C VAL A 237 26.63 -14.16 6.12
N VAL A 238 26.15 -14.15 7.35
CA VAL A 238 26.22 -13.00 8.25
C VAL A 238 27.24 -13.25 9.35
N ARG A 239 28.19 -12.34 9.50
CA ARG A 239 29.21 -12.37 10.56
C ARG A 239 28.92 -11.24 11.55
N GLN A 240 28.81 -11.59 12.82
CA GLN A 240 28.63 -10.66 13.93
C GLN A 240 29.54 -11.08 15.10
N GLY A 241 30.64 -10.35 15.29
CA GLY A 241 31.67 -10.76 16.26
C GLY A 241 32.21 -12.15 15.92
N SER A 242 32.16 -13.08 16.87
CA SER A 242 32.55 -14.48 16.67
C SER A 242 31.43 -15.37 16.10
N THR A 243 30.20 -14.86 16.00
CA THR A 243 29.06 -15.64 15.50
C THR A 243 28.96 -15.54 13.99
N THR A 244 28.79 -16.70 13.34
CA THR A 244 28.46 -16.78 11.91
C THR A 244 27.09 -17.42 11.75
N THR A 245 26.17 -16.74 11.05
CA THR A 245 24.87 -17.28 10.66
C THR A 245 24.83 -17.41 9.15
N GLU A 246 24.58 -18.62 8.64
CA GLU A 246 24.50 -18.92 7.21
C GLU A 246 23.06 -19.27 6.85
N PHE A 247 22.51 -18.63 5.82
CA PHE A 247 21.25 -18.98 5.21
C PHE A 247 21.51 -19.54 3.82
N ILE A 248 20.87 -20.67 3.49
CA ILE A 248 20.94 -21.32 2.19
C ILE A 248 19.53 -21.37 1.62
N TYR A 249 19.39 -20.96 0.37
CA TYR A 249 18.11 -20.81 -0.31
C TYR A 249 18.10 -21.60 -1.62
N GLY A 250 16.98 -22.27 -1.89
CA GLY A 250 16.76 -23.01 -3.13
C GLY A 250 15.30 -22.95 -3.59
N ASP A 251 15.02 -23.56 -4.73
CA ASP A 251 13.66 -23.80 -5.24
C ASP A 251 12.79 -22.53 -5.32
N TYR A 252 13.37 -21.46 -5.85
CA TYR A 252 12.66 -20.20 -6.03
C TYR A 252 11.51 -20.32 -7.02
N GLN A 253 10.31 -19.96 -6.56
CA GLN A 253 9.11 -19.83 -7.39
C GLN A 253 8.16 -18.83 -6.75
N ASP A 254 7.08 -18.51 -7.46
CA ASP A 254 5.95 -17.82 -6.86
C ASP A 254 5.21 -18.81 -5.95
N TRP A 255 5.36 -18.66 -4.63
CA TRP A 255 4.70 -19.49 -3.61
C TRP A 255 3.38 -18.89 -3.11
N ASN A 256 2.87 -17.82 -3.74
CA ASN A 256 1.60 -17.22 -3.35
C ASN A 256 0.43 -18.19 -3.56
N ASN A 257 -0.73 -17.86 -2.97
CA ASN A 257 -1.94 -18.65 -3.13
C ASN A 257 -2.14 -19.05 -4.62
N PRO A 258 -2.45 -20.33 -4.94
CA PRO A 258 -2.64 -20.76 -6.32
C PRO A 258 -3.71 -19.99 -7.10
N LEU A 259 -4.68 -19.38 -6.40
CA LEU A 259 -5.71 -18.52 -6.99
C LEU A 259 -5.27 -17.07 -7.16
N ASN A 260 -4.14 -16.68 -6.54
CA ASN A 260 -3.57 -15.34 -6.61
C ASN A 260 -2.03 -15.39 -6.77
N LYS A 261 -1.56 -15.88 -7.92
CA LYS A 261 -0.14 -15.85 -8.27
C LYS A 261 0.21 -14.45 -8.77
N ILE A 262 1.15 -13.79 -8.11
CA ILE A 262 1.51 -12.39 -8.35
C ILE A 262 2.94 -12.17 -8.87
N GLU A 263 3.63 -13.25 -9.21
CA GLU A 263 4.96 -13.27 -9.83
C GLU A 263 6.07 -12.68 -8.93
N ALA A 264 5.84 -12.66 -7.62
CA ALA A 264 6.87 -12.37 -6.62
C ALA A 264 7.46 -13.70 -6.12
N TYR A 265 8.76 -13.87 -6.35
CA TYR A 265 9.44 -15.14 -6.09
C TYR A 265 9.95 -15.20 -4.64
N TYR A 266 9.81 -16.37 -4.03
CA TYR A 266 10.37 -16.68 -2.73
C TYR A 266 11.09 -18.03 -2.75
N ALA A 267 12.04 -18.21 -1.84
CA ALA A 267 12.77 -19.47 -1.71
C ALA A 267 11.80 -20.59 -1.29
N GLY A 268 11.90 -21.75 -1.93
CA GLY A 268 11.14 -22.95 -1.59
C GLY A 268 11.78 -23.79 -0.51
N THR A 269 13.11 -23.71 -0.38
CA THR A 269 13.90 -24.32 0.68
C THR A 269 14.73 -23.27 1.39
N ILE A 270 14.76 -23.34 2.73
CA ILE A 270 15.47 -22.40 3.59
C ILE A 270 16.17 -23.19 4.69
N THR A 271 17.49 -23.26 4.64
CA THR A 271 18.30 -23.80 5.73
C THR A 271 19.06 -22.68 6.41
N GLU A 272 18.84 -22.51 7.70
CA GLU A 272 19.59 -21.60 8.57
C GLU A 272 20.56 -22.41 9.43
N LYS A 273 21.82 -22.00 9.43
CA LYS A 273 22.87 -22.54 10.28
C LYS A 273 23.48 -21.46 11.15
N ARG A 274 23.82 -21.82 12.38
CA ARG A 274 24.57 -20.97 13.29
C ARG A 274 25.83 -21.69 13.71
N ASN A 275 26.98 -21.07 13.45
CA ASN A 275 28.31 -21.63 13.68
C ASN A 275 28.47 -23.05 13.08
N GLY A 276 27.88 -23.27 11.90
CA GLY A 276 27.92 -24.55 11.18
C GLY A 276 26.82 -25.55 11.56
N GLU A 277 26.11 -25.36 12.68
CA GLU A 277 25.00 -26.23 13.09
C GLU A 277 23.68 -25.76 12.48
N VAL A 278 22.91 -26.68 11.88
CA VAL A 278 21.56 -26.39 11.37
C VAL A 278 20.62 -26.09 12.53
N VAL A 279 20.10 -24.86 12.58
CA VAL A 279 19.12 -24.42 13.58
C VAL A 279 17.69 -24.40 13.05
N ARG A 280 17.52 -24.34 11.72
CA ARG A 280 16.22 -24.34 11.07
C ARG A 280 16.35 -24.85 9.64
N ASP A 281 15.44 -25.73 9.26
CA ASP A 281 15.38 -26.31 7.92
C ASP A 281 13.92 -26.35 7.49
N LEU A 282 13.56 -25.50 6.54
CA LEU A 282 12.19 -25.22 6.15
C LEU A 282 11.96 -25.52 4.67
N THR A 283 10.77 -26.03 4.39
CA THR A 283 10.18 -26.05 3.06
C THR A 283 8.96 -25.13 3.05
N THR A 284 8.89 -24.24 2.07
CA THR A 284 7.78 -23.31 1.87
C THR A 284 6.52 -24.07 1.52
N VAL A 285 5.40 -23.68 2.13
CA VAL A 285 4.07 -24.19 1.82
C VAL A 285 3.29 -23.15 1.03
N GLU A 286 3.22 -21.93 1.54
CA GLU A 286 2.50 -20.82 0.94
C GLU A 286 3.12 -19.50 1.39
N THR A 287 3.07 -18.49 0.51
CA THR A 287 3.36 -17.10 0.85
C THR A 287 2.16 -16.20 0.56
N GLU A 288 2.18 -15.00 1.11
CA GLU A 288 1.38 -13.88 0.62
C GLU A 288 2.28 -12.64 0.63
N THR A 289 2.67 -12.22 -0.56
CA THR A 289 3.68 -11.17 -0.83
C THR A 289 3.06 -9.88 -1.34
N GLY A 290 1.73 -9.83 -1.55
CA GLY A 290 0.96 -8.68 -2.01
C GLY A 290 0.74 -7.61 -0.95
N SER A 291 1.68 -7.48 -0.01
CA SER A 291 1.71 -6.39 0.98
C SER A 291 0.50 -6.32 1.93
N VAL A 292 -0.02 -7.49 2.34
CA VAL A 292 -1.15 -7.63 3.28
C VAL A 292 -0.89 -6.98 4.65
N TYR A 293 -1.96 -6.85 5.45
CA TYR A 293 -1.92 -6.25 6.78
C TYR A 293 -1.02 -7.05 7.75
N VAL A 294 0.17 -6.51 8.04
CA VAL A 294 1.14 -7.07 9.00
C VAL A 294 1.63 -5.97 9.93
N VAL A 295 1.39 -6.12 11.23
CA VAL A 295 1.79 -5.16 12.26
C VAL A 295 2.45 -5.84 13.47
N MET A 296 3.44 -5.17 14.06
CA MET A 296 4.09 -5.56 15.33
C MET A 296 4.25 -4.34 16.24
N PRO A 297 3.16 -3.77 16.78
CA PRO A 297 3.28 -2.70 17.76
C PRO A 297 4.02 -3.21 19.00
N VAL A 298 4.92 -2.40 19.54
CA VAL A 298 5.69 -2.74 20.75
C VAL A 298 4.76 -2.62 21.96
N PRO A 299 4.57 -3.69 22.76
CA PRO A 299 3.73 -3.64 23.94
C PRO A 299 4.41 -2.82 25.06
N PRO A 300 3.62 -2.18 25.96
CA PRO A 300 4.16 -1.30 27.00
C PRO A 300 5.20 -1.93 27.93
N SER A 301 5.11 -3.24 28.19
CA SER A 301 6.07 -3.98 29.02
C SER A 301 7.45 -4.19 28.37
N VAL A 302 7.54 -4.08 27.04
CA VAL A 302 8.77 -4.27 26.27
C VAL A 302 9.44 -2.95 25.97
N GLY A 303 8.68 -1.89 25.74
CA GLY A 303 9.22 -0.58 25.44
C GLY A 303 8.15 0.45 25.10
N VAL A 304 8.62 1.65 24.78
CA VAL A 304 7.74 2.71 24.28
C VAL A 304 7.45 2.41 22.82
N ARG A 305 6.16 2.42 22.44
CA ARG A 305 5.76 2.36 21.04
C ARG A 305 6.38 3.54 20.29
N GLU A 306 7.29 3.25 19.37
CA GLU A 306 7.82 4.28 18.48
C GLU A 306 6.72 4.71 17.50
N PRO A 307 6.57 6.02 17.24
CA PRO A 307 5.62 6.49 16.24
C PRO A 307 5.95 5.87 14.88
N ALA A 308 4.92 5.45 14.14
CA ALA A 308 5.11 4.87 12.81
C ALA A 308 5.90 5.86 11.92
N PRO A 309 6.93 5.42 11.18
CA PRO A 309 7.66 6.31 10.30
C PRO A 309 6.72 6.93 9.25
N LEU A 310 6.77 8.25 9.09
CA LEU A 310 6.04 8.95 8.05
C LEU A 310 6.65 8.59 6.68
N PHE A 311 5.95 7.80 5.86
CA PHE A 311 6.30 7.61 4.45
C PHE A 311 6.14 8.92 3.67
N ALA A 312 6.69 8.99 2.45
CA ALA A 312 6.59 10.19 1.62
C ALA A 312 5.12 10.61 1.34
N SER A 313 4.17 9.67 1.37
CA SER A 313 2.72 9.88 1.30
C SER A 313 2.10 10.45 2.58
N ASP A 314 2.83 10.40 3.69
CA ASP A 314 2.34 10.63 5.06
C ASP A 314 2.97 11.86 5.70
N ARG A 315 3.63 12.70 4.89
CA ARG A 315 4.09 14.00 5.33
C ARG A 315 2.90 14.78 5.92
N THR A 316 3.12 15.39 7.07
CA THR A 316 2.18 16.33 7.67
C THR A 316 1.81 17.38 6.64
N VAL A 317 0.57 17.33 6.17
CA VAL A 317 0.06 18.29 5.21
C VAL A 317 -0.47 19.46 6.02
N ALA A 318 0.13 20.65 5.83
CA ALA A 318 -0.32 21.88 6.44
C ALA A 318 -0.89 22.82 5.36
N LEU A 319 -1.84 23.66 5.76
CA LEU A 319 -2.31 24.77 4.92
C LEU A 319 -1.13 25.68 4.58
N SER A 320 -1.04 26.07 3.30
CA SER A 320 -0.02 27.03 2.87
C SER A 320 -0.19 28.36 3.61
N GLN A 321 0.93 29.04 3.86
CA GLN A 321 0.87 30.45 4.25
C GLN A 321 0.49 31.26 3.00
N THR A 322 -0.57 32.05 3.10
CA THR A 322 -1.10 32.86 1.99
C THR A 322 -1.71 34.13 2.55
N ASP A 323 -1.50 35.24 1.83
CA ASP A 323 -2.11 36.53 2.13
C ASP A 323 -3.53 36.64 1.57
N GLN A 324 -4.00 35.63 0.83
CA GLN A 324 -5.36 35.64 0.31
C GLN A 324 -6.39 35.50 1.44
N PRO A 325 -7.38 36.41 1.52
CA PRO A 325 -8.41 36.32 2.54
C PRO A 325 -9.28 35.07 2.32
N THR A 326 -9.61 34.37 3.41
CA THR A 326 -10.58 33.28 3.39
C THR A 326 -11.98 33.86 3.20
N PRO A 327 -12.75 33.45 2.16
CA PRO A 327 -14.16 33.83 2.01
C PRO A 327 -14.96 33.42 3.25
N ARG A 328 -15.92 34.27 3.65
CA ARG A 328 -16.75 34.04 4.83
C ARG A 328 -18.23 34.20 4.50
N THR A 329 -19.06 33.40 5.14
CA THR A 329 -20.53 33.53 5.14
C THR A 329 -20.97 34.73 5.99
N ALA A 330 -22.26 35.08 5.90
CA ALA A 330 -22.81 36.25 6.59
C ALA A 330 -22.69 36.20 8.12
N ASP A 331 -22.63 35.00 8.70
CA ASP A 331 -22.40 34.75 10.13
C ASP A 331 -20.90 34.75 10.52
N GLY A 332 -20.02 35.09 9.57
CA GLY A 332 -18.58 35.20 9.78
C GLY A 332 -17.83 33.88 9.77
N LYS A 333 -18.48 32.73 9.53
CA LYS A 333 -17.79 31.44 9.37
C LYS A 333 -17.08 31.37 8.02
N PRO A 334 -15.99 30.60 7.88
CA PRO A 334 -15.43 30.33 6.56
C PRO A 334 -16.48 29.72 5.64
N ASP A 335 -16.65 30.29 4.46
CA ASP A 335 -17.48 29.71 3.42
C ASP A 335 -16.72 28.52 2.83
N LEU A 336 -17.27 27.32 2.86
CA LEU A 336 -16.68 26.12 2.28
C LEU A 336 -17.20 25.84 0.85
N THR A 337 -18.15 26.64 0.37
CA THR A 337 -18.78 26.47 -0.93
C THR A 337 -17.74 26.49 -2.04
N GLY A 338 -17.84 25.51 -2.93
CA GLY A 338 -16.96 25.38 -4.07
C GLY A 338 -16.78 23.94 -4.54
N SER A 339 -16.12 23.83 -5.68
CA SER A 339 -15.63 22.57 -6.20
C SER A 339 -14.17 22.41 -5.80
N TRP A 340 -13.84 21.27 -5.20
CA TRP A 340 -12.52 21.02 -4.63
C TRP A 340 -11.85 19.87 -5.41
N THR A 341 -10.53 19.93 -5.55
CA THR A 341 -9.76 18.80 -6.07
C THR A 341 -10.08 17.58 -5.23
N SER A 342 -10.46 16.46 -5.85
CA SER A 342 -10.37 15.22 -5.11
C SER A 342 -8.88 14.96 -4.91
N SER A 343 -8.44 14.91 -3.66
CA SER A 343 -7.22 14.18 -3.34
C SER A 343 -7.62 12.70 -3.33
N GLY A 344 -7.95 12.17 -4.51
CA GLY A 344 -8.05 10.73 -4.70
C GLY A 344 -6.73 10.11 -4.27
N MET A 345 -6.77 8.86 -3.83
CA MET A 345 -5.56 8.07 -3.65
C MET A 345 -4.72 8.19 -4.94
N ASN A 346 -3.50 8.73 -4.84
CA ASN A 346 -2.63 8.91 -6.00
C ASN A 346 -2.16 7.52 -6.44
N TRP A 347 -2.96 6.88 -7.27
CA TRP A 347 -2.63 5.59 -7.82
C TRP A 347 -1.61 5.78 -8.94
N ARG A 348 -0.43 5.18 -8.82
CA ARG A 348 0.64 5.29 -9.83
C ARG A 348 0.52 4.19 -10.89
N TYR A 349 -0.71 3.93 -11.33
CA TYR A 349 -0.98 2.86 -12.28
C TYR A 349 -0.41 3.11 -13.66
N GLY A 350 0.05 2.02 -14.26
CA GLY A 350 0.18 1.92 -15.70
C GLY A 350 0.95 0.67 -16.12
N ASN A 351 1.36 0.69 -17.37
CA ASN A 351 1.97 -0.42 -18.07
C ASN A 351 3.42 -0.69 -17.59
N ARG A 352 3.68 -1.71 -16.77
CA ARG A 352 5.06 -2.13 -16.45
C ARG A 352 5.63 -3.07 -17.51
N ARG A 353 6.96 -3.07 -17.66
CA ARG A 353 7.64 -4.06 -18.51
C ARG A 353 7.44 -5.47 -17.98
N CYS A 354 7.47 -6.43 -18.88
CA CYS A 354 7.44 -7.83 -18.50
C CYS A 354 8.74 -8.20 -17.76
N ALA A 355 8.60 -8.83 -16.60
CA ALA A 355 9.73 -9.36 -15.86
C ALA A 355 10.32 -10.56 -16.62
N PRO A 356 11.61 -10.90 -16.43
CA PRO A 356 12.33 -11.86 -17.26
C PRO A 356 11.83 -13.31 -17.11
N THR A 357 10.98 -13.56 -16.11
CA THR A 357 10.43 -14.87 -15.77
C THR A 357 8.94 -15.02 -16.11
N GLN A 358 8.31 -14.02 -16.73
CA GLN A 358 6.90 -14.08 -17.13
C GLN A 358 6.67 -14.90 -18.40
N LEU A 359 5.41 -15.32 -18.61
CA LEU A 359 4.97 -16.13 -19.74
C LEU A 359 5.24 -15.44 -21.09
N GLU A 360 5.49 -16.27 -22.10
CA GLU A 360 5.60 -15.85 -23.50
C GLU A 360 4.29 -15.16 -23.95
N GLY A 361 4.42 -13.98 -24.57
CA GLY A 361 3.28 -13.14 -24.95
C GLY A 361 2.85 -12.10 -23.91
N CYS A 362 3.55 -11.99 -22.78
CA CYS A 362 3.34 -10.90 -21.83
C CYS A 362 3.40 -9.53 -22.51
N THR A 363 2.43 -8.67 -22.18
CA THR A 363 2.41 -7.27 -22.62
C THR A 363 2.38 -6.34 -21.41
N PRO A 364 2.85 -5.09 -21.54
CA PRO A 364 2.78 -4.16 -20.42
C PRO A 364 1.36 -3.92 -19.87
N ALA A 365 0.31 -4.15 -20.66
CA ALA A 365 -1.08 -4.05 -20.20
C ALA A 365 -1.53 -5.23 -19.32
N TRP A 366 -0.96 -6.43 -19.48
CA TRP A 366 -1.29 -7.60 -18.65
C TRP A 366 -0.95 -7.39 -17.17
N ASN A 367 0.10 -6.60 -16.90
CA ASN A 367 0.60 -6.40 -15.55
C ASN A 367 -0.24 -5.39 -14.74
N GLN A 368 -1.19 -4.70 -15.37
CA GLN A 368 -2.01 -3.69 -14.71
C GLN A 368 -2.81 -4.26 -13.52
N THR A 369 -3.39 -5.45 -13.68
CA THR A 369 -4.17 -6.10 -12.61
C THR A 369 -3.29 -6.59 -11.46
N MET A 370 -2.09 -7.07 -11.78
CA MET A 370 -1.14 -7.62 -10.81
C MET A 370 -0.51 -6.54 -9.94
N ASP A 371 -0.15 -5.41 -10.53
CA ASP A 371 0.53 -4.31 -9.82
C ASP A 371 -0.44 -3.49 -8.96
N PHE A 372 -1.76 -3.54 -9.28
CA PHE A 372 -2.81 -2.93 -8.47
C PHE A 372 -2.74 -3.38 -7.00
N GLU A 373 -2.42 -4.65 -6.79
CA GLU A 373 -2.29 -5.26 -5.47
C GLU A 373 -1.14 -4.71 -4.63
N PHE A 374 -0.11 -4.16 -5.27
CA PHE A 374 1.08 -3.64 -4.57
C PHE A 374 1.02 -2.13 -4.35
N GLU A 375 0.37 -1.41 -5.27
CA GLU A 375 0.32 0.05 -5.25
C GLU A 375 -0.84 0.63 -4.45
N ALA A 376 -1.72 -0.22 -3.92
CA ALA A 376 -2.87 0.28 -3.20
C ALA A 376 -2.46 1.04 -1.93
N PRO A 377 -2.88 2.32 -1.72
CA PRO A 377 -2.42 3.10 -0.58
C PRO A 377 -2.80 2.52 0.78
N SER A 378 -3.80 1.64 0.87
CA SER A 378 -4.09 0.88 2.09
C SER A 378 -3.10 -0.26 2.37
N ARG A 379 -2.47 -0.82 1.33
CA ARG A 379 -1.44 -1.86 1.40
C ARG A 379 -0.01 -1.30 1.39
N PHE A 380 0.17 -0.08 0.91
CA PHE A 380 1.48 0.56 0.79
C PHE A 380 1.67 1.75 1.76
N GLY A 381 0.59 2.40 2.23
CA GLY A 381 0.67 3.49 3.20
C GLY A 381 1.04 3.02 4.62
N PRO A 382 1.75 3.84 5.44
CA PRO A 382 2.07 3.52 6.83
C PRO A 382 0.87 3.75 7.75
N ASN A 383 0.00 4.70 7.40
CA ASN A 383 -1.13 5.05 8.23
C ASN A 383 -2.26 4.05 8.01
N ARG A 384 -2.16 2.93 8.73
CA ARG A 384 -3.16 1.87 8.80
C ARG A 384 -3.81 1.88 10.18
N PRO A 385 -5.12 1.59 10.27
CA PRO A 385 -5.78 1.42 11.56
C PRO A 385 -5.15 0.26 12.33
N LEU A 386 -4.95 0.43 13.64
CA LEU A 386 -4.45 -0.65 14.50
C LEU A 386 -5.62 -1.48 15.02
N TYR A 387 -5.88 -2.62 14.38
CA TYR A 387 -6.88 -3.58 14.83
C TYR A 387 -6.41 -4.41 16.02
N LYS A 388 -7.38 -4.85 16.83
CA LYS A 388 -7.13 -5.84 17.88
C LYS A 388 -6.61 -7.16 17.29
N PRO A 389 -5.72 -7.89 17.98
CA PRO A 389 -5.03 -9.05 17.41
C PRO A 389 -5.94 -10.15 16.89
N GLU A 390 -7.09 -10.37 17.53
CA GLU A 390 -8.11 -11.36 17.12
C GLU A 390 -8.68 -11.12 15.71
N HIS A 391 -8.46 -9.94 15.11
CA HIS A 391 -8.96 -9.57 13.80
C HIS A 391 -7.91 -9.57 12.69
N TRP A 392 -6.62 -9.75 13.00
CA TRP A 392 -5.56 -9.66 12.00
C TRP A 392 -5.71 -10.68 10.87
N ASP A 393 -6.06 -11.93 11.19
CA ASP A 393 -6.31 -12.97 10.18
C ASP A 393 -7.54 -12.68 9.33
N LYS A 394 -8.60 -12.12 9.93
CA LYS A 394 -9.80 -11.71 9.21
C LYS A 394 -9.47 -10.63 8.17
N ILE A 395 -8.65 -9.64 8.53
CA ILE A 395 -8.27 -8.55 7.62
C ILE A 395 -7.46 -9.09 6.44
N GLN A 396 -6.46 -9.94 6.73
CA GLN A 396 -5.67 -10.59 5.68
C GLN A 396 -6.58 -11.41 4.75
N GLN A 397 -7.53 -12.17 5.29
CA GLN A 397 -8.48 -12.94 4.49
C GLN A 397 -9.40 -12.04 3.65
N LEU A 398 -9.96 -10.97 4.23
CA LEU A 398 -10.80 -10.02 3.51
C LEU A 398 -10.01 -9.37 2.36
N ASP A 399 -8.75 -9.03 2.60
CA ASP A 399 -7.85 -8.46 1.60
C ASP A 399 -7.59 -9.43 0.45
N MET A 400 -7.19 -10.67 0.75
CA MET A 400 -6.95 -11.74 -0.23
C MET A 400 -8.19 -12.06 -1.07
N TRP A 401 -9.38 -11.87 -0.51
CA TRP A 401 -10.66 -12.18 -1.16
C TRP A 401 -11.49 -10.91 -1.44
N THR A 402 -10.82 -9.78 -1.68
CA THR A 402 -11.45 -8.47 -1.93
C THR A 402 -12.53 -8.56 -3.01
N ASN A 403 -12.27 -9.22 -4.14
CA ASN A 403 -13.24 -9.33 -5.22
C ASN A 403 -14.55 -10.03 -4.83
N LYS A 404 -14.50 -10.86 -3.78
CA LYS A 404 -15.66 -11.61 -3.26
C LYS A 404 -16.35 -10.87 -2.12
N TYR A 405 -15.59 -10.24 -1.22
CA TYR A 405 -16.12 -9.72 0.04
C TYR A 405 -16.22 -8.19 0.11
N ASP A 406 -15.53 -7.46 -0.76
CA ASP A 406 -15.60 -6.00 -0.75
C ASP A 406 -16.99 -5.54 -1.26
N PRO A 407 -17.77 -4.82 -0.43
CA PRO A 407 -19.11 -4.33 -0.80
C PRO A 407 -19.15 -3.53 -2.10
N VAL A 408 -18.05 -2.86 -2.44
CA VAL A 408 -17.99 -2.06 -3.67
C VAL A 408 -18.17 -2.93 -4.92
N MET A 409 -17.74 -4.21 -4.85
CA MET A 409 -17.84 -5.17 -5.95
C MET A 409 -19.28 -5.67 -6.15
N THR A 410 -20.18 -5.39 -5.21
CA THR A 410 -21.62 -5.69 -5.30
C THR A 410 -22.47 -4.42 -5.41
N CYS A 411 -21.87 -3.31 -5.87
CA CYS A 411 -22.52 -2.00 -6.07
C CYS A 411 -23.09 -1.35 -4.79
N GLN A 412 -22.62 -1.75 -3.60
CA GLN A 412 -22.99 -1.08 -2.36
C GLN A 412 -22.22 0.23 -2.18
N PRO A 413 -22.75 1.22 -1.42
CA PRO A 413 -22.04 2.46 -1.12
C PRO A 413 -20.69 2.19 -0.43
N LEU A 414 -19.70 3.05 -0.67
CA LEU A 414 -18.37 2.93 -0.06
C LEU A 414 -18.37 3.19 1.44
N GLY A 415 -19.27 4.04 1.92
CA GLY A 415 -19.22 4.57 3.28
C GLY A 415 -18.10 5.60 3.47
N ILE A 416 -18.04 6.20 4.65
CA ILE A 416 -16.93 7.05 5.09
C ILE A 416 -16.08 6.31 6.13
N PRO A 417 -14.75 6.50 6.13
CA PRO A 417 -14.00 7.50 5.38
C PRO A 417 -13.52 7.06 3.99
N ARG A 418 -13.86 5.84 3.54
CA ARG A 418 -13.36 5.28 2.27
C ARG A 418 -13.71 6.13 1.05
N HIS A 419 -14.88 6.76 1.02
CA HIS A 419 -15.25 7.71 -0.05
C HIS A 419 -14.32 8.94 -0.12
N GLY A 420 -13.63 9.26 0.98
CA GLY A 420 -12.75 10.42 1.10
C GLY A 420 -13.51 11.74 1.26
N ALA A 421 -12.83 12.85 0.95
CA ALA A 421 -13.40 14.18 1.04
C ALA A 421 -14.43 14.47 -0.08
N PRO A 422 -15.42 15.35 0.16
CA PRO A 422 -16.36 15.77 -0.86
C PRO A 422 -15.65 16.50 -2.01
N ARG A 423 -16.14 16.29 -3.23
CA ARG A 423 -15.67 16.99 -4.44
C ARG A 423 -16.35 18.34 -4.64
N ARG A 424 -17.57 18.51 -4.13
CA ARG A 424 -18.27 19.78 -4.13
C ARG A 424 -19.00 19.98 -2.81
N ILE A 425 -18.94 21.20 -2.30
CA ILE A 425 -19.61 21.61 -1.08
C ILE A 425 -20.57 22.75 -1.42
N ILE A 426 -21.78 22.68 -0.90
CA ILE A 426 -22.73 23.79 -0.86
C ILE A 426 -23.02 24.08 0.60
N GLN A 427 -22.72 25.29 1.06
CA GLN A 427 -23.00 25.71 2.42
C GLN A 427 -24.21 26.64 2.44
N THR A 428 -25.18 26.32 3.29
CA THR A 428 -26.31 27.20 3.62
C THR A 428 -26.10 27.77 5.03
N ALA A 429 -27.08 28.52 5.54
CA ALA A 429 -27.03 29.03 6.91
C ALA A 429 -27.05 27.91 7.96
N ASN A 430 -27.73 26.80 7.68
CA ASN A 430 -28.00 25.74 8.67
C ASN A 430 -27.53 24.35 8.24
N ASP A 431 -27.03 24.18 7.01
CA ASP A 431 -26.62 22.88 6.47
C ASP A 431 -25.37 23.03 5.59
N VAL A 432 -24.60 21.96 5.51
CA VAL A 432 -23.65 21.76 4.41
C VAL A 432 -24.06 20.52 3.62
N VAL A 433 -24.08 20.66 2.29
CA VAL A 433 -24.34 19.57 1.36
C VAL A 433 -23.04 19.18 0.69
N PHE A 434 -22.66 17.92 0.88
CA PHE A 434 -21.46 17.32 0.35
C PHE A 434 -21.81 16.43 -0.83
N PHE A 435 -21.13 16.62 -1.95
CA PHE A 435 -21.23 15.76 -3.13
C PHE A 435 -19.93 15.00 -3.34
N TYR A 436 -20.03 13.70 -3.51
CA TYR A 436 -18.89 12.79 -3.62
C TYR A 436 -18.68 12.33 -5.06
N ALA A 437 -17.42 12.19 -5.45
CA ALA A 437 -17.06 11.72 -6.77
C ALA A 437 -17.44 10.25 -6.99
N GLN A 438 -17.85 9.92 -8.22
CA GLN A 438 -17.83 8.54 -8.71
C GLN A 438 -16.40 8.03 -8.81
N TYR A 439 -16.21 6.71 -8.65
CA TYR A 439 -14.92 6.02 -8.76
C TYR A 439 -13.86 6.54 -7.79
N ALA A 440 -14.27 7.05 -6.63
CA ALA A 440 -13.39 7.65 -5.62
C ALA A 440 -12.26 6.69 -5.17
N ASP A 441 -12.49 5.38 -5.29
CA ASP A 441 -11.54 4.34 -4.92
C ASP A 441 -10.93 3.61 -6.14
N GLY A 442 -10.74 4.30 -7.28
CA GLY A 442 -9.92 3.78 -8.40
C GLY A 442 -10.52 2.57 -9.14
N GLY A 443 -11.85 2.48 -9.22
CA GLY A 443 -12.54 1.38 -9.90
C GLY A 443 -13.93 1.06 -9.33
N GLY A 444 -14.28 1.64 -8.18
CA GLY A 444 -15.59 1.49 -7.55
C GLY A 444 -16.02 2.73 -6.75
N GLY A 445 -17.30 2.74 -6.35
CA GLY A 445 -17.95 3.86 -5.66
C GLY A 445 -18.82 4.71 -6.58
N GLN A 446 -20.09 4.87 -6.20
CA GLN A 446 -21.04 5.72 -6.93
C GLN A 446 -20.95 7.17 -6.46
N GLY A 447 -21.59 8.07 -7.20
CA GLY A 447 -21.77 9.45 -6.76
C GLY A 447 -22.76 9.44 -5.61
N GLU A 448 -22.34 9.97 -4.46
CA GLU A 448 -23.15 10.02 -3.24
C GLU A 448 -23.28 11.46 -2.77
N TYR A 449 -24.20 11.70 -1.84
CA TYR A 449 -24.30 12.98 -1.16
C TYR A 449 -24.62 12.83 0.33
N ARG A 450 -24.21 13.80 1.12
CA ARG A 450 -24.65 13.98 2.52
C ARG A 450 -25.24 15.37 2.70
N ILE A 451 -26.39 15.45 3.36
CA ILE A 451 -26.95 16.70 3.85
C ILE A 451 -26.68 16.72 5.35
N ILE A 452 -25.87 17.67 5.80
CA ILE A 452 -25.30 17.67 7.15
C ILE A 452 -25.75 18.94 7.85
N PRO A 453 -26.58 18.83 8.90
CA PRO A 453 -27.01 20.00 9.64
C PRO A 453 -25.88 20.59 10.47
N THR A 454 -25.83 21.90 10.52
CA THR A 454 -24.82 22.71 11.22
C THR A 454 -25.43 23.72 12.20
N ASP A 455 -26.74 23.60 12.46
CA ASP A 455 -27.53 24.46 13.34
C ASP A 455 -27.31 24.21 14.85
N GLY A 456 -26.32 23.39 15.21
CA GLY A 456 -25.97 23.07 16.60
C GLY A 456 -26.83 22.00 17.25
N ARG A 457 -27.73 21.33 16.50
CA ARG A 457 -28.48 20.19 17.04
C ARG A 457 -27.56 19.02 17.43
N LYS A 458 -27.98 18.23 18.42
CA LYS A 458 -27.34 16.97 18.80
C LYS A 458 -27.90 15.81 17.97
N HIS A 459 -27.23 14.66 18.02
CA HIS A 459 -27.80 13.42 17.49
C HIS A 459 -29.13 13.11 18.16
N ASP A 460 -30.16 12.90 17.36
CA ASP A 460 -31.42 12.35 17.82
C ASP A 460 -31.23 10.89 18.26
N PRO A 461 -31.64 10.50 19.49
CA PRO A 461 -31.43 9.15 19.99
C PRO A 461 -32.10 8.06 19.15
N ASN A 462 -33.25 8.33 18.52
CA ASN A 462 -33.95 7.34 17.70
C ASN A 462 -33.30 7.18 16.32
N GLN A 463 -32.84 8.29 15.72
CA GLN A 463 -32.08 8.23 14.47
C GLN A 463 -30.70 7.60 14.65
N ALA A 464 -30.09 7.73 15.83
CA ALA A 464 -28.82 7.08 16.17
C ALA A 464 -28.91 5.54 16.17
N LEU A 465 -30.11 4.97 16.34
CA LEU A 465 -30.36 3.53 16.25
C LEU A 465 -30.53 3.04 14.80
N GLN A 466 -30.62 3.95 13.83
CA GLN A 466 -30.77 3.58 12.43
C GLN A 466 -29.41 3.34 11.80
N THR A 467 -29.26 2.18 11.18
CA THR A 467 -28.03 1.77 10.50
C THR A 467 -27.93 2.39 9.10
N LYS A 468 -26.84 3.10 8.80
CA LYS A 468 -26.63 3.82 7.54
C LYS A 468 -25.26 3.51 6.94
N TYR A 469 -25.14 3.55 5.60
CA TYR A 469 -23.84 3.39 4.92
C TYR A 469 -22.92 4.60 5.13
N MET A 470 -23.47 5.81 5.10
CA MET A 470 -22.71 7.07 5.22
C MET A 470 -22.77 7.67 6.63
N GLY A 471 -23.34 6.93 7.58
CA GLY A 471 -23.59 7.39 8.95
C GLY A 471 -24.70 8.43 9.07
N TYR A 472 -25.05 8.73 10.31
CA TYR A 472 -25.88 9.85 10.74
C TYR A 472 -24.95 10.95 11.25
N THR A 473 -24.82 12.04 10.47
CA THR A 473 -23.85 13.11 10.75
C THR A 473 -24.54 14.37 11.28
N VAL A 474 -23.93 15.02 12.27
CA VAL A 474 -24.23 16.41 12.67
C VAL A 474 -22.94 17.24 12.66
N GLY A 475 -23.05 18.52 12.33
CA GLY A 475 -21.94 19.45 12.22
C GLY A 475 -22.00 20.56 13.25
N ARG A 476 -20.83 21.08 13.63
CA ARG A 476 -20.67 22.22 14.54
C ARG A 476 -19.37 22.97 14.26
N TRP A 477 -19.35 24.26 14.54
CA TRP A 477 -18.17 25.09 14.35
C TRP A 477 -17.32 25.20 15.62
N GLU A 478 -16.02 24.90 15.52
CA GLU A 478 -14.98 25.23 16.51
C GLU A 478 -14.11 26.36 15.94
N GLY A 479 -14.42 27.60 16.30
CA GLY A 479 -13.80 28.76 15.66
C GLY A 479 -14.09 28.78 14.15
N ASP A 480 -13.03 28.62 13.35
CA ASP A 480 -13.03 28.57 11.88
C ASP A 480 -13.01 27.13 11.32
N THR A 481 -13.09 26.12 12.17
CA THR A 481 -13.11 24.70 11.75
C THR A 481 -14.53 24.15 11.85
N LEU A 482 -15.03 23.60 10.74
CA LEU A 482 -16.26 22.79 10.75
C LEU A 482 -15.89 21.38 11.21
N VAL A 483 -16.49 20.93 12.31
CA VAL A 483 -16.32 19.58 12.86
C VAL A 483 -17.60 18.80 12.66
N LEU A 484 -17.48 17.62 12.06
CA LEU A 484 -18.58 16.70 11.81
C LEU A 484 -18.43 15.48 12.69
N ASP A 485 -19.53 15.07 13.30
CA ASP A 485 -19.64 13.88 14.14
C ASP A 485 -20.62 12.91 13.48
N SER A 486 -20.16 11.72 13.12
CA SER A 486 -20.96 10.70 12.44
C SER A 486 -21.02 9.41 13.26
N ILE A 487 -22.22 8.86 13.45
CA ILE A 487 -22.51 7.59 14.16
C ILE A 487 -23.54 6.76 13.38
N GLY A 488 -23.94 5.59 13.88
CA GLY A 488 -25.06 4.81 13.31
C GLY A 488 -24.70 4.19 11.96
N PHE A 489 -23.50 3.63 11.86
CA PHE A 489 -23.03 2.95 10.65
C PHE A 489 -23.52 1.50 10.60
N ASN A 490 -23.57 0.92 9.39
CA ASN A 490 -23.61 -0.55 9.26
C ASN A 490 -22.23 -1.16 9.51
N ASP A 491 -22.16 -2.48 9.50
CA ASP A 491 -20.93 -3.27 9.56
C ASP A 491 -20.55 -3.88 8.19
N PHE A 492 -21.20 -3.41 7.12
CA PHE A 492 -20.96 -3.91 5.76
C PHE A 492 -19.79 -3.19 5.10
N THR A 493 -19.72 -1.86 5.22
CA THR A 493 -18.69 -1.05 4.54
C THR A 493 -17.30 -1.26 5.12
N TRP A 494 -16.28 -0.88 4.34
CA TRP A 494 -14.88 -0.93 4.77
C TRP A 494 -14.32 0.49 4.90
N LEU A 495 -13.44 0.69 5.86
CA LEU A 495 -12.69 1.93 6.11
C LEU A 495 -11.77 2.32 4.95
N ALA A 496 -11.21 1.31 4.26
CA ALA A 496 -10.41 1.42 3.05
C ALA A 496 -10.37 0.06 2.34
N ARG A 497 -9.74 -0.01 1.16
CA ARG A 497 -9.28 -1.29 0.59
C ARG A 497 -8.35 -2.00 1.59
N GLY A 498 -8.06 -3.28 1.37
CA GLY A 498 -7.17 -4.03 2.27
C GLY A 498 -7.91 -4.79 3.37
N GLY A 499 -9.23 -4.97 3.24
CA GLY A 499 -10.04 -5.69 4.23
C GLY A 499 -10.28 -4.93 5.53
N PHE A 500 -10.08 -3.60 5.55
CA PHE A 500 -10.21 -2.78 6.76
C PHE A 500 -11.69 -2.59 7.11
N PHE A 501 -12.31 -3.60 7.71
CA PHE A 501 -13.71 -3.57 8.15
C PHE A 501 -13.92 -2.71 9.41
N HIS A 502 -15.18 -2.39 9.73
CA HIS A 502 -15.56 -1.78 11.01
C HIS A 502 -16.80 -2.49 11.58
N SER A 503 -17.08 -2.27 12.85
CA SER A 503 -18.33 -2.65 13.51
C SER A 503 -19.42 -1.60 13.29
N ASP A 504 -20.61 -1.85 13.84
CA ASP A 504 -21.69 -0.87 13.93
C ASP A 504 -21.47 0.18 15.05
N GLN A 505 -20.46 -0.01 15.90
CA GLN A 505 -20.02 0.95 16.93
C GLN A 505 -19.03 1.98 16.40
N MET A 506 -18.79 2.01 15.09
CA MET A 506 -17.93 3.01 14.46
C MET A 506 -18.47 4.43 14.67
N ARG A 507 -17.55 5.35 14.98
CA ARG A 507 -17.76 6.79 14.98
C ARG A 507 -16.68 7.46 14.14
N VAL A 508 -17.09 8.42 13.32
CA VAL A 508 -16.17 9.16 12.44
C VAL A 508 -16.26 10.64 12.76
N ILE A 509 -15.10 11.23 13.10
CA ILE A 509 -14.94 12.66 13.33
C ILE A 509 -14.17 13.25 12.15
N GLU A 510 -14.79 14.18 11.43
CA GLU A 510 -14.16 14.89 10.32
C GLU A 510 -13.97 16.37 10.67
N ARG A 511 -12.83 16.95 10.28
CA ARG A 511 -12.54 18.39 10.50
C ARG A 511 -12.19 19.05 9.17
N PHE A 512 -12.81 20.19 8.90
CA PHE A 512 -12.59 21.00 7.71
C PHE A 512 -12.14 22.41 8.13
N THR A 513 -10.88 22.73 7.86
CA THR A 513 -10.30 24.06 8.16
C THR A 513 -9.90 24.75 6.87
N ARG A 514 -10.56 25.85 6.49
CA ARG A 514 -10.29 26.58 5.24
C ARG A 514 -9.33 27.76 5.45
N ARG A 515 -8.34 27.88 4.57
CA ARG A 515 -7.51 29.09 4.41
C ARG A 515 -7.40 29.44 2.94
N GLY A 516 -7.93 30.61 2.55
CA GLY A 516 -7.99 31.04 1.15
C GLY A 516 -8.64 29.97 0.25
N ASN A 517 -7.82 29.39 -0.63
CA ASN A 517 -8.22 28.38 -1.61
C ASN A 517 -7.81 26.95 -1.24
N GLU A 518 -7.46 26.71 0.03
CA GLU A 518 -7.14 25.39 0.55
C GLU A 518 -8.05 25.03 1.73
N ILE A 519 -8.46 23.76 1.80
CA ILE A 519 -9.10 23.15 2.98
C ILE A 519 -8.18 22.05 3.49
N LEU A 520 -7.86 22.10 4.78
CA LEU A 520 -7.29 20.98 5.51
C LEU A 520 -8.45 20.07 5.95
N TYR A 521 -8.43 18.85 5.45
CA TYR A 521 -9.37 17.78 5.78
C TYR A 521 -8.67 16.75 6.67
N GLU A 522 -9.22 16.55 7.86
CA GLU A 522 -8.72 15.61 8.87
C GLU A 522 -9.83 14.64 9.25
N VAL A 523 -9.46 13.39 9.50
CA VAL A 523 -10.42 12.34 9.87
C VAL A 523 -9.85 11.48 10.99
N THR A 524 -10.68 11.24 12.00
CA THR A 524 -10.44 10.26 13.06
C THR A 524 -11.58 9.25 13.06
N VAL A 525 -11.23 7.96 13.04
CA VAL A 525 -12.19 6.87 13.18
C VAL A 525 -12.02 6.24 14.56
N GLU A 526 -13.11 6.14 15.32
CA GLU A 526 -13.17 5.45 16.60
C GLU A 526 -14.03 4.20 16.41
N ASP A 527 -13.52 3.03 16.80
CA ASP A 527 -14.31 1.79 16.81
C ASP A 527 -13.73 0.87 17.90
N PRO A 528 -14.22 0.98 19.14
CA PRO A 528 -13.64 0.25 20.28
C PRO A 528 -13.92 -1.25 20.23
N GLU A 529 -14.78 -1.74 19.33
CA GLU A 529 -14.99 -3.19 19.17
C GLU A 529 -13.85 -3.84 18.42
N VAL A 530 -13.32 -3.18 17.37
CA VAL A 530 -12.34 -3.80 16.46
C VAL A 530 -10.97 -3.14 16.49
N LEU A 531 -10.88 -1.85 16.86
CA LEU A 531 -9.63 -1.10 16.92
C LEU A 531 -9.08 -1.07 18.35
N VAL A 532 -7.75 -0.99 18.45
CA VAL A 532 -7.03 -0.82 19.72
C VAL A 532 -7.08 0.63 20.17
N GLU A 533 -7.08 1.55 19.23
CA GLU A 533 -7.08 3.00 19.44
C GLU A 533 -7.76 3.70 18.26
N PRO A 534 -8.17 4.98 18.42
CA PRO A 534 -8.69 5.77 17.32
C PRO A 534 -7.70 5.84 16.15
N TRP A 535 -8.17 5.57 14.94
CA TRP A 535 -7.37 5.69 13.72
C TRP A 535 -7.41 7.13 13.21
N VAL A 536 -6.30 7.85 13.38
CA VAL A 536 -6.13 9.21 12.86
C VAL A 536 -5.52 9.13 11.47
N MET A 537 -6.33 9.41 10.44
CA MET A 537 -5.91 9.35 9.04
C MET A 537 -4.98 10.51 8.68
N THR A 538 -4.11 10.29 7.69
CA THR A 538 -3.19 11.31 7.19
C THR A 538 -4.01 12.49 6.62
N PRO A 539 -3.82 13.72 7.14
CA PRO A 539 -4.58 14.88 6.67
C PRO A 539 -4.36 15.16 5.18
N ARG A 540 -5.38 15.73 4.53
CA ARG A 540 -5.34 16.05 3.10
C ARG A 540 -5.60 17.55 2.88
N ILE A 541 -4.87 18.17 1.95
CA ILE A 541 -5.26 19.49 1.41
C ILE A 541 -6.17 19.26 0.21
N LEU A 542 -7.37 19.83 0.29
CA LEU A 542 -8.24 20.03 -0.85
C LEU A 542 -7.99 21.43 -1.41
N ARG A 543 -7.71 21.53 -2.71
CA ARG A 543 -7.51 22.81 -3.39
C ARG A 543 -8.76 23.20 -4.14
N LEU A 544 -9.13 24.48 -4.09
CA LEU A 544 -10.24 24.99 -4.86
C LEU A 544 -9.97 24.75 -6.35
N ASN A 545 -10.91 24.12 -7.03
CA ASN A 545 -10.85 23.89 -8.46
C ASN A 545 -11.62 25.01 -9.18
N PRO A 546 -10.93 25.90 -9.91
CA PRO A 546 -11.57 27.06 -10.55
C PRO A 546 -12.30 26.69 -11.84
N ASN A 547 -12.19 25.45 -12.33
CA ASN A 547 -12.91 25.03 -13.54
C ASN A 547 -14.42 25.00 -13.22
N PRO A 548 -15.27 25.77 -13.94
CA PRO A 548 -16.71 25.82 -13.70
C PRO A 548 -17.40 24.46 -13.89
N ASP A 549 -16.82 23.57 -14.71
CA ASP A 549 -17.33 22.21 -14.94
C ASP A 549 -16.79 21.20 -13.91
N ALA A 550 -15.81 21.59 -13.07
CA ALA A 550 -15.34 20.73 -12.01
C ALA A 550 -16.44 20.57 -10.95
N GLY A 551 -16.77 19.34 -10.62
CA GLY A 551 -17.82 19.03 -9.63
C GLY A 551 -19.20 18.81 -10.23
N LEU A 552 -19.34 18.78 -11.56
CA LEU A 552 -20.44 18.03 -12.17
C LEU A 552 -20.21 16.55 -11.85
N LEU A 553 -21.16 15.94 -11.12
CA LEU A 553 -21.19 14.49 -11.00
C LEU A 553 -21.66 13.97 -12.37
N PRO A 554 -20.83 13.20 -13.09
CA PRO A 554 -21.30 12.60 -14.31
C PRO A 554 -22.50 11.71 -13.97
N GLU A 555 -23.52 11.79 -14.81
CA GLU A 555 -24.57 10.79 -14.86
C GLU A 555 -23.95 9.39 -14.98
N ARG A 556 -24.58 8.38 -14.39
CA ARG A 556 -24.04 7.01 -14.37
C ARG A 556 -23.70 6.59 -15.80
N GLY A 557 -22.44 6.18 -16.02
CA GLY A 557 -22.01 5.68 -17.33
C GLY A 557 -22.81 4.45 -17.79
N ASN A 558 -23.06 4.37 -19.09
CA ASN A 558 -23.95 3.43 -19.76
C ASN A 558 -23.71 1.95 -19.37
N CYS A 559 -24.79 1.17 -19.22
CA CYS A 559 -24.74 -0.30 -19.27
C CYS A 559 -24.78 -0.84 -20.72
N GLU A 560 -25.09 0.01 -21.71
CA GLU A 560 -25.19 -0.40 -23.12
C GLU A 560 -23.91 -0.06 -23.89
N VAL A 561 -23.35 -1.10 -24.50
CA VAL A 561 -22.16 -1.05 -25.34
C VAL A 561 -22.53 -0.45 -26.69
N SER A 562 -22.61 0.88 -26.77
CA SER A 562 -22.64 1.62 -28.06
C SER A 562 -21.28 2.21 -28.42
N TYR A 563 -20.21 1.75 -27.74
CA TYR A 563 -18.82 2.17 -27.98
C TYR A 563 -18.31 1.85 -29.40
N GLU A 564 -18.99 1.00 -30.16
CA GLU A 564 -18.52 0.54 -31.48
C GLU A 564 -18.81 1.50 -32.65
N LEU A 565 -19.69 2.49 -32.51
CA LEU A 565 -20.12 3.33 -33.65
C LEU A 565 -19.50 4.73 -33.69
N GLY A 566 -18.83 5.17 -32.63
CA GLY A 566 -18.16 6.49 -32.58
C GLY A 566 -19.08 7.70 -32.71
N ASP A 567 -20.40 7.51 -32.82
CA ASP A 567 -21.37 8.57 -33.00
C ASP A 567 -21.91 9.03 -31.63
N ILE A 568 -21.43 10.20 -31.19
CA ILE A 568 -21.81 10.81 -29.92
C ILE A 568 -23.30 11.24 -29.89
N THR A 569 -23.95 11.35 -31.05
CA THR A 569 -25.32 11.88 -31.19
C THR A 569 -26.41 10.86 -30.89
N THR A 570 -26.08 9.56 -30.90
CA THR A 570 -27.03 8.47 -30.60
C THR A 570 -26.84 7.87 -29.20
N GLN A 571 -25.94 8.44 -28.40
CA GLN A 571 -25.71 7.97 -27.04
C GLN A 571 -26.80 8.46 -26.10
N ILE A 572 -27.61 7.54 -25.59
CA ILE A 572 -28.49 7.80 -24.46
C ILE A 572 -27.59 8.00 -23.24
N ARG A 573 -27.63 9.21 -22.66
CA ARG A 573 -27.03 9.55 -21.37
C ARG A 573 -28.12 9.51 -20.31
N HIS A 574 -27.77 9.04 -19.11
CA HIS A 574 -28.76 8.56 -18.17
C HIS A 574 -29.11 9.51 -17.04
#